data_AF-A0A962ZN88-F1
#
_entry.id   AF-A0A962ZN88-F1
#
_cell.length_a   1.000
_cell.length_b   1.000
_cell.length_c   1.000
_cell.angle_alpha   90.00
_cell.angle_beta   90.00
_cell.angle_gamma   90.00
#
_symmetry.space_group_name_H-M   'P 1'
#
loop_
_entity.id
_entity.type
_entity.pdbx_description
1 polymer ?
#
loop_
_entity_poly.entity_id
_entity_poly.type
_entity_poly.pdbx_seq_one_letter_code
_entity_poly.pdbx_strand_id
1 'polypeptide(L)'
;MPRFAAEPAYEHGTPEALGVLLVNLGTPAAPTTSAVRRYLRQFLSDPRVVELPRPLWWLILNGYILRTRPARSAEAYRKIWTDRGSPP
;
A
#
# COMPACT_ATOMS: atom_id res chain seq x y z
N MET A 1 17.41 -12.12 -3.78
CA MET A 1 17.83 -12.26 -2.37
C MET A 1 17.76 -10.88 -1.71
N PRO A 2 17.19 -10.73 -0.51
CA PRO A 2 17.27 -9.47 0.19
C PRO A 2 18.72 -9.21 0.61
N ARG A 3 19.22 -8.00 0.34
CA ARG A 3 20.48 -7.50 0.90
C ARG A 3 20.15 -6.89 2.25
N PHE A 4 20.51 -7.58 3.32
CA PHE A 4 20.49 -6.99 4.65
C PHE A 4 21.80 -6.23 4.88
N ALA A 5 21.72 -5.09 5.55
CA ALA A 5 22.93 -4.44 6.07
C ALA A 5 23.56 -5.37 7.11
N ALA A 6 24.90 -5.38 7.18
CA ALA A 6 25.58 -6.04 8.28
C ALA A 6 25.16 -5.40 9.60
N GLU A 7 24.91 -6.22 10.61
CA GLU A 7 24.63 -5.74 11.96
C GLU A 7 25.84 -4.92 12.44
N PRO A 8 25.61 -3.72 13.02
CA PRO A 8 26.72 -2.90 13.53
C PRO A 8 27.47 -3.65 14.63
N ALA A 9 28.77 -3.40 14.75
CA ALA A 9 29.58 -3.97 15.82
C ALA A 9 29.02 -3.53 17.18
N TYR A 10 28.63 -4.49 18.01
CA TYR A 10 28.13 -4.25 19.36
C TYR A 10 29.30 -4.00 20.32
N GLU A 11 29.34 -2.83 20.96
CA GLU A 11 30.28 -2.53 22.04
C GLU A 11 29.60 -2.73 23.40
N HIS A 12 30.24 -3.46 24.32
CA HIS A 12 29.76 -3.63 25.69
C HIS A 12 29.63 -2.26 26.39
N GLY A 13 28.44 -1.95 26.90
CA GLY A 13 28.13 -0.66 27.52
C GLY A 13 27.40 0.33 26.60
N THR A 14 27.12 -0.05 25.35
CA THR A 14 26.22 0.71 24.46
C THR A 14 24.82 0.79 25.09
N PRO A 15 24.23 1.99 25.28
CA PRO A 15 22.88 2.11 25.80
C PRO A 15 21.86 1.47 24.86
N GLU A 16 20.89 0.74 25.41
CA GLU A 16 19.83 0.10 24.62
C GLU A 16 19.01 1.15 23.87
N ALA A 17 18.79 0.92 22.57
CA ALA A 17 17.94 1.75 21.73
C ALA A 17 16.78 0.90 21.19
N LEU A 18 15.55 1.24 21.59
CA LEU A 18 14.35 0.59 21.07
C LEU A 18 13.94 1.21 19.73
N GLY A 19 14.05 0.44 18.65
CA GLY A 19 13.48 0.78 17.35
C GLY A 19 12.00 0.37 17.28
N VAL A 20 11.10 1.34 17.04
CA VAL A 20 9.68 1.06 16.79
C VAL A 20 9.36 1.35 15.33
N LEU A 21 8.90 0.32 14.60
CA LEU A 21 8.44 0.47 13.22
C LEU A 21 6.91 0.43 13.18
N LEU A 22 6.30 1.58 12.90
CA LEU A 22 4.86 1.66 12.65
C LEU A 22 4.59 1.44 11.15
N VAL A 23 3.82 0.41 10.82
CA VAL A 23 3.46 0.08 9.44
C VAL A 23 1.95 0.14 9.23
N ASN A 24 1.54 0.67 8.09
CA ASN A 24 0.17 0.62 7.58
C ASN A 24 0.23 0.45 6.06
N LEU A 25 -0.86 -0.01 5.46
CA LEU A 25 -1.06 -0.09 4.01
C LEU A 25 -1.06 1.31 3.35
N GLY A 26 -1.36 2.34 4.13
CA GLY A 26 -1.51 3.70 3.66
C GLY A 26 -2.84 3.95 2.94
N THR A 27 -2.96 5.14 2.38
CA THR A 27 -4.19 5.63 1.73
C THR A 27 -3.84 6.27 0.39
N PRO A 28 -4.80 6.37 -0.55
CA PRO A 28 -4.57 7.08 -1.80
C PRO A 28 -4.18 8.54 -1.52
N ALA A 29 -3.31 9.11 -2.36
CA ALA A 29 -2.83 10.49 -2.19
C ALA A 29 -3.93 11.57 -2.31
N ALA A 30 -5.04 11.23 -2.96
CA ALA A 30 -6.20 12.10 -3.12
C ALA A 30 -7.47 11.25 -3.33
N PRO A 31 -8.67 11.78 -3.06
CA PRO A 31 -9.93 11.07 -3.28
C PRO A 31 -10.37 11.17 -4.75
N THR A 32 -9.40 11.15 -5.68
CA THR A 32 -9.62 11.22 -7.13
C THR A 32 -9.49 9.83 -7.73
N THR A 33 -10.20 9.62 -8.84
CA THR A 33 -10.22 8.33 -9.54
C THR A 33 -8.82 7.88 -9.98
N SER A 34 -7.97 8.82 -10.38
CA SER A 34 -6.58 8.56 -10.81
C SER A 34 -5.69 8.14 -9.63
N ALA A 35 -5.77 8.86 -8.51
CA ALA A 35 -5.00 8.53 -7.30
C ALA A 35 -5.43 7.17 -6.72
N VAL A 36 -6.73 6.91 -6.65
CA VAL A 36 -7.28 5.62 -6.20
C VAL A 36 -6.89 4.49 -7.14
N ARG A 37 -6.92 4.70 -8.46
CA ARG A 37 -6.45 3.69 -9.43
C ARG A 37 -4.98 3.35 -9.21
N ARG A 38 -4.12 4.35 -9.01
CA ARG A 38 -2.68 4.15 -8.76
C ARG A 38 -2.46 3.35 -7.47
N TYR A 39 -3.15 3.71 -6.40
CA TYR A 39 -3.11 3.01 -5.11
C TYR A 39 -3.55 1.54 -5.25
N LEU A 40 -4.74 1.30 -5.83
CA LEU A 40 -5.27 -0.05 -6.02
C LEU A 40 -4.35 -0.91 -6.91
N ARG A 41 -3.73 -0.32 -7.93
CA ARG A 41 -2.78 -1.07 -8.78
C ARG A 41 -1.57 -1.53 -7.97
N GLN A 42 -1.00 -0.67 -7.12
CA GLN A 42 0.16 -1.05 -6.31
C GLN A 42 -0.23 -2.12 -5.28
N PHE A 43 -1.32 -1.92 -4.56
CA PHE A 43 -1.79 -2.82 -3.52
C PHE A 43 -2.19 -4.21 -4.07
N LEU A 44 -3.01 -4.23 -5.12
CA LEU A 44 -3.52 -5.49 -5.68
C LEU A 44 -2.52 -6.20 -6.60
N SER A 45 -1.38 -5.58 -6.96
CA SER A 45 -0.33 -6.30 -7.69
C SER A 45 0.53 -7.16 -6.77
N ASP A 46 0.41 -7.00 -5.45
CA ASP A 46 1.18 -7.77 -4.49
C ASP A 46 0.63 -9.21 -4.38
N PRO A 47 1.45 -10.24 -4.66
CA PRO A 47 1.05 -11.64 -4.52
C PRO A 47 0.70 -12.04 -3.07
N ARG A 48 1.09 -11.23 -2.07
CA ARG A 48 0.72 -11.44 -0.66
C ARG A 48 -0.71 -11.00 -0.35
N VAL A 49 -1.30 -10.16 -1.22
CA VAL A 49 -2.68 -9.71 -1.07
C VAL A 49 -3.64 -10.62 -1.84
N VAL A 50 -3.18 -11.22 -2.94
CA VAL A 50 -3.99 -12.07 -3.80
C VAL A 50 -3.24 -13.33 -4.22
N GLU A 51 -3.78 -14.49 -3.83
CA GLU A 51 -3.15 -15.80 -4.01
C GLU A 51 -3.46 -16.48 -5.37
N LEU A 52 -4.10 -15.77 -6.31
CA LEU A 52 -4.42 -16.30 -7.64
C LEU A 52 -3.18 -16.39 -8.55
N PRO A 53 -3.16 -17.31 -9.54
CA PRO A 53 -2.10 -17.38 -10.53
C PRO A 53 -1.85 -16.03 -11.22
N ARG A 54 -0.59 -15.57 -11.23
CA ARG A 54 -0.20 -14.22 -11.66
C ARG A 54 -0.76 -13.79 -13.03
N PRO A 55 -0.76 -14.64 -14.08
CA PRO A 55 -1.28 -14.23 -15.38
C PRO A 55 -2.81 -13.99 -15.35
N LEU A 56 -3.54 -14.88 -14.67
CA LEU A 56 -4.98 -14.77 -14.52
C LEU A 56 -5.36 -13.52 -13.73
N TRP A 57 -4.67 -13.30 -12.61
CA TRP A 57 -4.91 -12.11 -11.79
C TRP A 57 -4.55 -10.82 -12.52
N TRP A 58 -3.46 -10.80 -13.28
CA TRP A 58 -3.08 -9.64 -14.07
C TRP A 58 -4.16 -9.25 -15.10
N LEU A 59 -4.79 -10.22 -15.75
CA LEU A 59 -5.92 -9.99 -16.66
C LEU A 59 -7.14 -9.43 -15.92
N ILE A 60 -7.49 -9.97 -14.77
CA ILE A 60 -8.63 -9.49 -13.96
C ILE A 60 -8.36 -8.06 -13.45
N LEU A 61 -7.15 -7.82 -12.94
CA LEU A 61 -6.73 -6.54 -12.38
C LEU A 61 -6.78 -5.43 -13.44
N ASN A 62 -6.11 -5.63 -14.58
CA ASN A 62 -6.01 -4.62 -15.63
C ASN A 62 -7.24 -4.58 -16.54
N GLY A 63 -7.97 -5.68 -16.68
CA GLY A 63 -9.15 -5.80 -17.52
C GLY A 63 -10.41 -5.25 -16.85
N TYR A 64 -10.72 -5.70 -15.63
CA TYR A 64 -11.99 -5.35 -14.96
C TYR A 64 -11.79 -4.39 -13.80
N ILE A 65 -10.91 -4.72 -12.84
CA ILE A 65 -10.82 -4.01 -11.57
C ILE A 65 -10.38 -2.57 -11.76
N LEU A 66 -9.25 -2.30 -12.43
CA LEU A 66 -8.72 -0.94 -12.59
C LEU A 66 -9.55 -0.07 -13.53
N ARG A 67 -10.47 -0.65 -14.30
CA ARG A 67 -11.38 0.09 -15.19
C ARG A 67 -12.66 0.51 -14.48
N THR A 68 -13.23 -0.35 -13.63
CA THR A 68 -14.58 -0.14 -13.06
C THR A 68 -14.55 0.30 -11.59
N ARG A 69 -13.69 -0.29 -10.75
CA ARG A 69 -13.70 -0.03 -9.30
C ARG A 69 -13.23 1.36 -8.88
N PRO A 70 -12.24 2.01 -9.51
CA PRO A 70 -11.69 3.25 -8.97
C PRO A 70 -12.71 4.39 -8.85
N ALA A 71 -13.71 4.45 -9.73
CA ALA A 71 -14.76 5.47 -9.66
C ALA A 71 -15.61 5.33 -8.39
N ARG A 72 -16.08 4.11 -8.11
CA ARG A 72 -16.86 3.80 -6.90
C ARG A 72 -16.02 3.99 -5.63
N SER A 73 -14.78 3.51 -5.63
CA SER A 73 -13.88 3.69 -4.48
C SER A 73 -13.54 5.16 -4.24
N ALA A 74 -13.29 5.96 -5.29
CA ALA A 74 -13.04 7.39 -5.14
C ALA A 74 -14.25 8.14 -4.60
N GLU A 75 -15.47 7.74 -4.96
CA GLU A 75 -16.68 8.30 -4.35
C GLU A 75 -16.78 7.99 -2.85
N ALA A 76 -16.47 6.77 -2.44
CA ALA A 76 -16.42 6.41 -1.02
C ALA A 76 -15.33 7.22 -0.27
N TYR A 77 -14.12 7.34 -0.85
CA TYR A 77 -13.05 8.15 -0.25
C TYR A 77 -13.45 9.63 -0.16
N ARG A 78 -14.14 10.19 -1.16
CA ARG A 78 -14.65 11.58 -1.11
C ARG A 78 -15.62 11.80 0.06
N LYS A 79 -16.49 10.84 0.38
CA LYS A 79 -17.47 10.96 1.47
C LYS A 79 -16.82 11.08 2.85
N ILE A 80 -15.63 10.51 3.01
CA ILE A 80 -14.91 10.50 4.29
C ILE A 80 -13.69 11.44 4.28
N TRP A 81 -13.48 12.19 3.19
CA TRP A 81 -12.32 13.06 3.05
C TRP A 81 -12.50 14.35 3.84
N THR A 82 -11.47 14.76 4.57
CA THR A 82 -11.47 16.00 5.35
C THR A 82 -10.36 16.94 4.89
N ASP A 83 -10.37 18.20 5.33
CA ASP A 83 -9.30 19.17 5.03
C ASP A 83 -7.94 18.75 5.61
N ARG A 84 -7.93 17.83 6.60
CA ARG A 84 -6.72 17.20 7.14
C ARG A 84 -6.25 16.00 6.33
N GLY A 85 -6.95 15.64 5.25
CA GLY A 85 -6.66 14.49 4.39
C GLY A 85 -7.56 13.28 4.68
N SER A 86 -7.04 12.09 4.34
CA SER A 86 -7.69 10.81 4.66
C SER A 86 -7.77 10.63 6.17
N PRO A 87 -8.90 10.13 6.72
CA PRO A 87 -8.99 9.82 8.14
C PRO A 87 -7.92 8.76 8.54
N PRO A 88 -7.33 8.88 9.75
CA PRO A 88 -6.31 7.96 10.26
C PRO A 88 -6.84 6.56 10.52
#